data_AF-A0A1H9PGJ0-F1
#
_entry.id   AF-A0A1H9PGJ0-F1
#
_cell.length_a   1.000
_cell.length_b   1.000
_cell.length_c   1.000
_cell.angle_alpha   90.00
_cell.angle_beta   90.00
_cell.angle_gamma   90.00
#
_symmetry.space_group_name_H-M   'P 1'
#
loop_
_entity.id
_entity.type
_entity.pdbx_description
1 polymer ?
#
loop_
_entity_poly.entity_id
_entity_poly.type
_entity_poly.pdbx_seq_one_letter_code
_entity_poly.pdbx_strand_id
1 'polypeptide(L)'
;MTCGAHEGEKVRMMGRSSDVHARNVGGAPDSRDGVATLMSQVGFTGVNGTDAIGTQSMSAYAQQLNKLEREFGAINAVPTVLVGADGSGFYAAAGGIANGAVLMLNRQSAGNAARMAKAHAAEERSGFKMPTNGRLTSQAGYTVTHEYGHLLQNALYQRAKANG
;
A
#
# COMPACT_ATOMS: atom_id res chain seq x y z
N MET A 1 -34.94 -8.48 -4.54
CA MET A 1 -33.65 -8.13 -5.19
C MET A 1 -33.60 -6.63 -5.34
N THR A 2 -32.89 -5.94 -4.47
CA THR A 2 -32.66 -4.49 -4.59
C THR A 2 -31.21 -4.27 -5.00
N CYS A 3 -31.04 -3.68 -6.17
CA CYS A 3 -29.76 -3.28 -6.74
C CYS A 3 -29.17 -2.15 -5.89
N GLY A 4 -28.04 -2.39 -5.23
CA GLY A 4 -27.34 -1.40 -4.42
C GLY A 4 -26.57 -0.43 -5.32
N ALA A 5 -26.83 0.86 -5.16
CA ALA A 5 -26.23 1.94 -5.93
C ALA A 5 -24.70 1.97 -5.78
N HIS A 6 -24.01 2.08 -6.92
CA HIS A 6 -22.58 2.34 -6.99
C HIS A 6 -22.28 3.79 -6.55
N GLU A 7 -21.84 3.99 -5.31
CA GLU A 7 -21.29 5.27 -4.86
C GLU A 7 -19.81 5.38 -5.27
N GLY A 8 -19.58 5.92 -6.47
CA GLY A 8 -18.26 6.34 -6.90
C GLY A 8 -17.79 7.60 -6.14
N GLU A 9 -16.55 7.57 -5.67
CA GLU A 9 -15.91 8.70 -4.97
C GLU A 9 -15.73 9.89 -5.93
N LYS A 10 -16.41 11.01 -5.65
CA LYS A 10 -16.35 12.23 -6.46
C LYS A 10 -15.16 13.09 -6.04
N VAL A 11 -14.05 13.00 -6.76
CA VAL A 11 -12.90 13.91 -6.60
C VAL A 11 -13.13 15.18 -7.43
N ARG A 12 -13.40 16.32 -6.78
CA ARG A 12 -13.46 17.63 -7.45
C ARG A 12 -12.06 18.22 -7.65
N MET A 13 -11.55 18.14 -8.86
CA MET A 13 -10.44 18.98 -9.33
C MET A 13 -11.01 20.14 -10.15
N MET A 14 -10.56 21.37 -9.86
CA MET A 14 -10.94 22.62 -10.53
C MET A 14 -11.22 22.44 -12.03
N GLY A 15 -12.46 22.68 -12.44
CA GLY A 15 -12.84 23.02 -13.82
C GLY A 15 -12.93 21.89 -14.85
N ARG A 16 -12.50 20.66 -14.56
CA ARG A 16 -12.71 19.50 -15.45
C ARG A 16 -13.03 18.28 -14.60
N SER A 17 -14.31 17.90 -14.58
CA SER A 17 -14.76 16.61 -14.06
C SER A 17 -14.07 15.52 -14.86
N SER A 18 -12.98 15.01 -14.32
CA SER A 18 -12.32 13.83 -14.84
C SER A 18 -12.99 12.68 -14.12
N ASP A 19 -14.02 12.10 -14.72
CA ASP A 19 -14.55 10.80 -14.31
C ASP A 19 -13.44 9.77 -14.53
N VAL A 20 -12.52 9.68 -13.56
CA VAL A 20 -11.54 8.60 -13.53
C VAL A 20 -12.31 7.36 -13.12
N HIS A 21 -12.98 6.75 -14.10
CA HIS A 21 -13.42 5.37 -14.01
C HIS A 21 -12.18 4.47 -13.98
N ALA A 22 -11.49 4.45 -12.82
CA ALA A 22 -10.55 3.41 -12.48
C ALA A 22 -11.37 2.13 -12.26
N ARG A 23 -11.79 1.51 -13.37
CA ARG A 23 -12.40 0.18 -13.38
C ARG A 23 -11.44 -0.75 -12.65
N ASN A 24 -12.02 -1.54 -11.75
CA ASN A 24 -11.36 -2.53 -10.92
C ASN A 24 -10.18 -3.19 -11.67
N VAL A 25 -8.95 -2.85 -11.27
CA VAL A 25 -7.74 -3.20 -12.02
C VAL A 25 -7.35 -4.63 -11.63
N GLY A 26 -7.70 -5.61 -12.45
CA GLY A 26 -7.14 -6.97 -12.37
C GLY A 26 -7.56 -7.80 -11.16
N GLY A 27 -8.83 -7.73 -10.74
CA GLY A 27 -9.35 -8.54 -9.62
C GLY A 27 -8.96 -7.98 -8.25
N ALA A 28 -8.77 -6.66 -8.17
CA ALA A 28 -8.52 -6.00 -6.90
C ALA A 28 -9.81 -5.97 -6.07
N PRO A 29 -9.73 -6.02 -4.74
CA PRO A 29 -10.90 -5.72 -3.93
C PRO A 29 -11.45 -4.33 -4.30
N ASP A 30 -12.75 -4.21 -4.48
CA ASP A 30 -13.45 -2.92 -4.63
C ASP A 30 -14.17 -2.50 -3.34
N SER A 31 -14.11 -3.35 -2.30
CA SER A 31 -14.66 -3.10 -0.98
C SER A 31 -13.59 -3.12 0.11
N ARG A 32 -13.85 -2.44 1.22
CA ARG A 32 -12.97 -2.44 2.40
C ARG A 32 -12.85 -3.81 3.04
N ASP A 33 -13.93 -4.57 3.07
CA ASP A 33 -13.94 -5.93 3.60
C ASP A 33 -13.05 -6.85 2.75
N GLY A 34 -13.06 -6.69 1.43
CA GLY A 34 -12.17 -7.41 0.54
C GLY A 34 -10.70 -7.02 0.72
N VAL A 35 -10.41 -5.74 0.97
CA VAL A 35 -9.06 -5.28 1.33
C VAL A 35 -8.59 -5.92 2.63
N ALA A 36 -9.42 -5.87 3.68
CA ALA A 36 -9.08 -6.43 4.99
C ALA A 36 -8.83 -7.94 4.90
N THR A 37 -9.67 -8.65 4.15
CA THR A 37 -9.50 -10.07 3.86
C THR A 37 -8.17 -10.35 3.16
N LEU A 38 -7.84 -9.58 2.12
CA LEU A 38 -6.59 -9.76 1.38
C LEU A 38 -5.37 -9.45 2.25
N MET A 39 -5.42 -8.41 3.10
CA MET A 39 -4.33 -8.10 4.02
C MET A 39 -4.14 -9.19 5.09
N SER A 40 -5.22 -9.79 5.58
CA SER A 40 -5.14 -10.96 6.46
C SER A 40 -4.51 -12.17 5.74
N GLN A 41 -4.86 -12.41 4.47
CA GLN A 41 -4.26 -13.47 3.65
C GLN A 41 -2.77 -13.24 3.37
N VAL A 42 -2.32 -11.99 3.30
CA VAL A 42 -0.89 -11.65 3.20
C VAL A 42 -0.12 -12.06 4.47
N GLY A 43 -0.79 -12.17 5.62
CA GLY A 43 -0.16 -12.64 6.87
C GLY A 43 0.13 -11.53 7.88
N PHE A 44 -0.42 -10.33 7.71
CA PHE A 44 -0.33 -9.30 8.75
C PHE A 44 -1.05 -9.77 10.03
N THR A 45 -0.38 -9.62 11.18
CA THR A 45 -0.95 -9.97 12.49
C THR A 45 -1.95 -8.94 13.00
N GLY A 46 -1.98 -7.76 12.39
CA GLY A 46 -2.97 -6.72 12.64
C GLY A 46 -2.93 -5.64 11.56
N VAL A 47 -4.10 -5.05 11.28
CA VAL A 47 -4.27 -3.93 10.35
C VAL A 47 -5.03 -2.83 11.08
N ASN A 48 -4.39 -1.68 11.31
CA ASN A 48 -4.94 -0.63 12.17
C ASN A 48 -4.83 0.75 11.52
N GLY A 49 -5.82 1.63 11.72
CA GLY A 49 -5.74 3.03 11.34
C GLY A 49 -5.70 3.32 9.84
N THR A 50 -6.02 2.34 8.98
CA THR A 50 -6.01 2.50 7.52
C THR A 50 -7.32 3.07 6.95
N ASP A 51 -8.26 3.47 7.81
CA ASP A 51 -9.62 3.86 7.43
C ASP A 51 -9.64 5.09 6.51
N ALA A 52 -8.71 6.01 6.70
CA ALA A 52 -8.59 7.21 5.87
C ALA A 52 -7.89 6.99 4.51
N ILE A 53 -7.37 5.79 4.24
CA ILE A 53 -6.71 5.47 2.96
C ILE A 53 -7.73 4.90 1.99
N GLY A 54 -8.06 5.61 0.90
CA GLY A 54 -9.08 5.18 -0.07
C GLY A 54 -8.95 3.71 -0.53
N THR A 55 -10.09 3.05 -0.72
CA THR A 55 -10.17 1.60 -1.04
C THR A 55 -9.31 1.23 -2.25
N GLN A 56 -9.31 2.06 -3.30
CA GLN A 56 -8.50 1.81 -4.50
C GLN A 56 -6.98 1.75 -4.21
N SER A 57 -6.47 2.69 -3.41
CA SER A 57 -5.07 2.71 -3.00
C SER A 57 -4.73 1.48 -2.16
N MET A 58 -5.59 1.15 -1.19
CA MET A 58 -5.40 -0.03 -0.35
C MET A 58 -5.43 -1.34 -1.13
N SER A 59 -6.31 -1.46 -2.13
CA SER A 59 -6.39 -2.65 -2.97
C SER A 59 -5.15 -2.82 -3.85
N ALA A 60 -4.61 -1.71 -4.38
CA ALA A 60 -3.34 -1.73 -5.11
C ALA A 60 -2.17 -2.16 -4.20
N TYR A 61 -2.12 -1.65 -2.97
CA TYR A 61 -1.13 -2.09 -1.97
C TYR A 61 -1.29 -3.57 -1.65
N ALA A 62 -2.50 -4.03 -1.36
CA ALA A 62 -2.78 -5.41 -0.99
C ALA A 62 -2.39 -6.41 -2.09
N GLN A 63 -2.70 -6.10 -3.36
CA GLN A 63 -2.32 -6.95 -4.49
C GLN A 63 -0.80 -7.05 -4.64
N GLN A 64 -0.08 -5.92 -4.55
CA GLN A 64 1.37 -5.92 -4.68
C GLN A 64 2.02 -6.66 -3.50
N LEU A 65 1.55 -6.42 -2.27
CA LEU A 65 2.05 -7.10 -1.09
C LEU A 65 1.80 -8.62 -1.16
N ASN A 66 0.63 -9.06 -1.60
CA ASN A 66 0.34 -10.48 -1.81
C ASN A 66 1.25 -11.13 -2.87
N LYS A 67 1.58 -10.40 -3.95
CA LYS A 67 2.54 -10.88 -4.94
C LYS A 67 3.93 -11.06 -4.31
N LEU A 68 4.44 -10.03 -3.63
CA LEU A 68 5.77 -10.05 -3.01
C LEU A 68 5.87 -11.10 -1.91
N GLU A 69 4.81 -11.26 -1.11
CA GLU A 69 4.78 -12.23 -0.03
C GLU A 69 4.82 -13.67 -0.54
N ARG A 70 4.10 -13.99 -1.63
CA ARG A 70 4.18 -15.30 -2.27
C ARG A 70 5.57 -15.63 -2.81
N GLU A 71 6.35 -14.61 -3.16
CA GLU A 71 7.68 -14.77 -3.74
C GLU A 71 8.78 -14.84 -2.67
N PHE A 72 8.67 -14.05 -1.60
CA PHE A 72 9.77 -13.86 -0.64
C PHE A 72 9.42 -14.18 0.83
N GLY A 73 8.14 -14.20 1.21
CA GLY A 73 7.69 -14.64 2.54
C GLY A 73 8.11 -13.75 3.72
N ALA A 74 8.31 -12.44 3.54
CA ALA A 74 8.89 -11.58 4.57
C ALA A 74 7.92 -11.28 5.72
N ILE A 75 6.64 -11.06 5.40
CA ILE A 75 5.59 -10.71 6.37
C ILE A 75 5.26 -11.91 7.25
N ASN A 76 5.26 -13.13 6.71
CA ASN A 76 5.04 -14.35 7.49
C ASN A 76 6.30 -14.79 8.28
N ALA A 77 7.49 -14.36 7.88
CA ALA A 77 8.73 -14.72 8.56
C ALA A 77 8.90 -14.03 9.92
N VAL A 78 8.32 -12.84 10.11
CA VAL A 78 8.37 -12.05 11.35
C VAL A 78 6.99 -11.47 11.63
N PRO A 79 6.45 -11.53 12.86
CA PRO A 79 5.16 -10.92 13.18
C PRO A 79 5.09 -9.47 12.71
N THR A 80 4.29 -9.18 11.69
CA THR A 80 4.26 -7.87 11.06
C THR A 80 2.88 -7.25 11.15
N VAL A 81 2.80 -6.01 11.61
CA VAL A 81 1.56 -5.23 11.65
C VAL A 81 1.53 -4.16 10.56
N LEU A 82 0.35 -3.91 10.00
CA LEU A 82 0.09 -2.80 9.09
C LEU A 82 -0.59 -1.66 9.85
N VAL A 83 -0.05 -0.45 9.74
CA VAL A 83 -0.61 0.72 10.41
C VAL A 83 -0.76 1.90 9.45
N GLY A 84 -1.89 2.60 9.53
CA GLY A 84 -2.06 3.92 8.92
C GLY A 84 -1.63 5.02 9.90
N ALA A 85 -0.75 5.93 9.48
CA ALA A 85 -0.30 7.06 10.28
C ALA A 85 -0.36 8.38 9.51
N ASP A 86 -0.42 9.50 10.23
CA ASP A 86 -0.25 10.83 9.65
C ASP A 86 1.15 11.36 9.94
N GLY A 87 1.70 12.10 8.98
CA GLY A 87 2.95 12.82 9.16
C GLY A 87 3.42 13.44 7.86
N SER A 88 4.42 14.30 7.94
CA SER A 88 5.05 14.93 6.78
C SER A 88 6.28 14.15 6.32
N GLY A 89 6.51 14.11 5.01
CA GLY A 89 7.80 13.66 4.45
C GLY A 89 7.94 12.17 4.19
N PHE A 90 6.86 11.38 4.27
CA PHE A 90 6.89 9.95 3.90
C PHE A 90 5.58 9.51 3.22
N TYR A 91 5.64 8.43 2.44
CA TYR A 91 4.46 7.77 1.83
C TYR A 91 4.16 6.44 2.48
N ALA A 92 5.21 5.68 2.75
CA ALA A 92 5.21 4.50 3.58
C ALA A 92 6.55 4.42 4.32
N ALA A 93 6.62 3.58 5.34
CA ALA A 93 7.83 3.27 6.06
C ALA A 93 7.74 1.84 6.60
N ALA A 94 8.82 1.09 6.57
CA ALA A 94 8.94 -0.21 7.22
C ALA A 94 10.07 -0.22 8.25
N GLY A 95 9.89 -0.99 9.32
CA GLY A 95 10.91 -1.11 10.36
C GLY A 95 10.65 -2.24 11.34
N GLY A 96 11.69 -2.58 12.12
CA GLY A 96 11.58 -3.49 13.25
C GLY A 96 10.94 -2.80 14.46
N ILE A 97 10.13 -3.54 15.19
CA ILE A 97 9.57 -3.17 16.49
C ILE A 97 9.95 -4.25 17.52
N ALA A 98 9.77 -3.95 18.82
CA ALA A 98 10.20 -4.84 19.90
C ALA A 98 9.77 -6.31 19.72
N ASN A 99 8.56 -6.55 19.22
CA ASN A 99 8.00 -7.88 19.00
C ASN A 99 7.66 -8.15 17.51
N GLY A 100 8.48 -7.66 16.58
CA GLY A 100 8.33 -8.00 15.16
C GLY A 100 8.66 -6.85 14.22
N ALA A 101 7.79 -6.59 13.25
CA ALA A 101 7.95 -5.52 12.28
C ALA A 101 6.66 -4.72 12.09
N VAL A 102 6.80 -3.54 11.50
CA VAL A 102 5.69 -2.68 11.12
C VAL A 102 5.85 -2.23 9.68
N LEU A 103 4.75 -2.26 8.93
CA LEU A 103 4.58 -1.50 7.70
C LEU A 103 3.63 -0.34 8.00
N MET A 104 4.09 0.88 7.82
CA MET A 104 3.35 2.10 8.04
C MET A 104 2.99 2.75 6.71
N LEU A 105 1.72 3.11 6.52
CA LEU A 105 1.23 3.84 5.36
C LEU A 105 0.80 5.23 5.77
N ASN A 106 1.23 6.25 5.03
CA ASN A 106 0.82 7.62 5.30
C ASN A 106 -0.62 7.84 4.81
N ARG A 107 -1.54 8.13 5.74
CA ARG A 107 -2.97 8.27 5.40
C ARG A 107 -3.24 9.51 4.56
N GLN A 108 -2.55 10.62 4.84
CA GLN A 108 -2.73 11.87 4.10
C GLN A 108 -2.20 11.77 2.68
N SER A 109 -1.05 11.12 2.50
CA SER A 109 -0.48 10.86 1.18
C SER A 109 -1.34 9.87 0.39
N ALA A 110 -1.77 8.78 1.01
CA ALA A 110 -2.52 7.71 0.36
C ALA A 110 -4.03 7.95 0.22
N GLY A 111 -4.58 8.92 0.95
CA GLY A 111 -5.96 9.37 0.86
C GLY A 111 -6.25 10.24 -0.36
N ASN A 112 -5.23 10.72 -1.09
CA ASN A 112 -5.42 11.42 -2.36
C ASN A 112 -4.49 10.86 -3.43
N ALA A 113 -5.03 9.91 -4.19
CA ALA A 113 -4.37 9.25 -5.33
C ALA A 113 -3.68 10.24 -6.30
N ALA A 114 -4.32 11.36 -6.62
CA ALA A 114 -3.76 12.35 -7.54
C ALA A 114 -2.57 13.12 -6.95
N ARG A 115 -2.59 13.41 -5.64
CA ARG A 115 -1.47 14.04 -4.93
C ARG A 115 -0.29 13.08 -4.84
N MET A 116 -0.55 11.81 -4.52
CA MET A 116 0.45 10.75 -4.53
C MET A 116 1.11 10.61 -5.90
N ALA A 117 0.33 10.62 -6.97
CA ALA A 117 0.86 10.47 -8.31
C ALA A 117 1.74 11.64 -8.76
N LYS A 118 1.37 12.88 -8.40
CA LYS A 118 2.19 14.07 -8.66
C LYS A 118 3.51 14.04 -7.90
N ALA A 119 3.48 13.64 -6.64
CA ALA A 119 4.65 13.66 -5.79
C ALA A 119 5.66 12.56 -6.19
N HIS A 120 5.19 11.38 -6.55
CA HIS A 120 6.04 10.34 -7.15
C HIS A 120 6.59 10.71 -8.54
N ALA A 121 5.81 11.42 -9.38
CA ALA A 121 6.34 11.94 -10.64
C ALA A 121 7.46 12.98 -10.43
N ALA A 122 7.43 13.75 -9.34
CA ALA A 122 8.51 14.67 -8.99
C ALA A 122 9.77 13.92 -8.53
N GLU A 123 9.61 12.87 -7.72
CA GLU A 123 10.70 12.00 -7.26
C GLU A 123 11.37 11.23 -8.39
N GLU A 124 10.59 10.66 -9.32
CA GLU A 124 11.10 10.00 -10.53
C GLU A 124 11.94 10.96 -11.38
N ARG A 125 11.47 12.21 -11.56
CA ARG A 125 12.23 13.24 -12.29
C ARG A 125 13.52 13.66 -11.59
N SER A 126 13.56 13.56 -10.27
CA SER A 126 14.75 13.89 -9.48
C SER A 126 15.80 12.77 -9.46
N GLY A 127 15.53 11.61 -10.06
CA GLY A 127 16.45 10.47 -10.13
C GLY A 127 16.57 9.66 -8.83
N PHE A 128 15.88 10.05 -7.76
CA PHE A 128 15.85 9.34 -6.48
C PHE A 128 14.95 8.10 -6.47
N LYS A 129 14.18 7.86 -7.55
CA LYS A 129 13.19 6.78 -7.65
C LYS A 129 13.22 6.15 -9.04
N MET A 130 13.07 4.82 -9.12
CA MET A 130 12.98 4.11 -10.39
C MET A 130 11.73 4.54 -11.16
N PRO A 131 11.80 4.68 -12.50
CA PRO A 131 10.64 5.08 -13.31
C PRO A 131 9.47 4.10 -13.13
N THR A 132 8.27 4.63 -12.90
CA THR A 132 7.03 3.85 -12.95
C THR A 132 6.33 4.08 -14.28
N ASN A 133 5.32 3.26 -14.63
CA ASN A 133 4.56 3.46 -15.87
C ASN A 133 3.55 4.63 -15.77
N GLY A 134 3.66 5.49 -14.75
CA GLY A 134 2.78 6.64 -14.52
C GLY A 134 1.36 6.30 -14.03
N ARG A 135 1.01 5.02 -13.89
CA ARG A 135 -0.28 4.60 -13.32
C ARG A 135 -0.19 4.63 -11.79
N LEU A 136 -1.26 5.09 -11.14
CA LEU A 136 -1.37 5.10 -9.68
C LEU A 136 -1.01 3.75 -9.05
N THR A 137 -1.46 2.65 -9.66
CA THR A 137 -1.17 1.28 -9.22
C THR A 137 0.32 0.94 -9.29
N SER A 138 1.06 1.48 -10.27
CA SER A 138 2.50 1.28 -10.39
C SER A 138 3.29 2.09 -9.37
N GLN A 139 2.80 3.28 -9.00
CA GLN A 139 3.43 4.13 -7.99
C GLN A 139 3.17 3.62 -6.57
N ALA A 140 1.91 3.25 -6.29
CA ALA A 140 1.53 2.55 -5.06
C ALA A 140 2.32 1.25 -4.92
N GLY A 141 2.39 0.47 -6.01
CA GLY A 141 3.17 -0.76 -6.07
C GLY A 141 4.66 -0.55 -5.80
N TYR A 142 5.29 0.49 -6.37
CA TYR A 142 6.69 0.81 -6.07
C TYR A 142 6.89 1.08 -4.58
N THR A 143 6.06 1.94 -3.99
CA THR A 143 6.24 2.40 -2.60
C THR A 143 6.20 1.22 -1.64
N VAL A 144 5.19 0.34 -1.76
CA VAL A 144 5.14 -0.86 -0.91
C VAL A 144 6.22 -1.88 -1.26
N THR A 145 6.70 -1.94 -2.51
CA THR A 145 7.83 -2.81 -2.88
C THR A 145 9.12 -2.35 -2.22
N HIS A 146 9.38 -1.05 -2.17
CA HIS A 146 10.54 -0.48 -1.49
C HIS A 146 10.52 -0.84 0.00
N GLU A 147 9.40 -0.56 0.69
CA GLU A 147 9.27 -0.85 2.12
C GLU A 147 9.29 -2.35 2.42
N TYR A 148 8.71 -3.18 1.55
CA TYR A 148 8.80 -4.64 1.67
C TYR A 148 10.25 -5.12 1.60
N GLY A 149 11.11 -4.46 0.84
CA GLY A 149 12.56 -4.74 0.83
C GLY A 149 13.18 -4.61 2.22
N HIS A 150 12.80 -3.59 3.00
CA HIS A 150 13.27 -3.43 4.39
C HIS A 150 12.72 -4.53 5.30
N LEU A 151 11.46 -4.94 5.11
CA LEU A 151 10.88 -6.08 5.84
C LEU A 151 11.63 -7.38 5.55
N LEU A 152 11.96 -7.63 4.27
CA LEU A 152 12.73 -8.80 3.86
C LEU A 152 14.14 -8.78 4.46
N GLN A 153 14.83 -7.63 4.44
CA GLN A 153 16.13 -7.48 5.09
C GLN A 153 16.05 -7.79 6.60
N ASN A 154 15.04 -7.27 7.29
CA ASN A 154 14.82 -7.58 8.70
C ASN A 154 14.54 -9.08 8.91
N ALA A 155 13.68 -9.68 8.11
CA ALA A 155 13.37 -11.11 8.19
C ALA A 155 14.61 -11.99 8.00
N LEU A 156 15.45 -11.67 7.01
CA LEU A 156 16.72 -12.35 6.77
C LEU A 156 17.68 -12.17 7.94
N TYR A 157 17.76 -10.97 8.52
CA TYR A 157 18.58 -10.70 9.70
C TYR A 157 18.12 -11.49 10.92
N GLN A 158 16.81 -11.53 11.21
CA GLN A 158 16.27 -12.33 12.32
C GLN A 158 16.54 -13.83 12.11
N ARG A 159 16.38 -14.32 10.89
CA ARG A 159 16.71 -15.70 10.54
C ARG A 159 18.19 -15.99 10.71
N ALA A 160 19.08 -15.08 10.33
CA ALA A 160 20.51 -15.24 10.53
C ALA A 160 20.85 -15.34 12.03
N LYS A 161 20.34 -14.41 12.85
CA LYS A 161 20.52 -14.43 14.31
C LYS A 161 20.00 -15.70 15.00
N ALA A 162 18.91 -16.27 14.48
CA ALA A 162 18.37 -17.52 15.02
C ALA A 162 19.25 -18.74 14.71
N ASN A 163 20.07 -18.65 13.66
CA ASN A 163 20.92 -19.75 13.18
C ASN A 163 22.39 -19.66 13.64
N GLY A 164 22.82 -18.56 14.27
CA GLY A 164 24.17 -18.40 14.84
C GLY A 164 24.76 -17.01 14.59
#